data_AF-A0A7V6CBT4-F1
#
_entry.id   AF-A0A7V6CBT4-F1
#
_cell.length_a   1.000
_cell.length_b   1.000
_cell.length_c   1.000
_cell.angle_alpha   90.00
_cell.angle_beta   90.00
_cell.angle_gamma   90.00
#
_symmetry.space_group_name_H-M   'P 1'
#
loop_
_entity.id
_entity.type
_entity.pdbx_description
1 polymer ?
#
loop_
_entity_poly.entity_id
_entity_poly.type
_entity_poly.pdbx_seq_one_letter_code
_entity_poly.pdbx_strand_id
1 'polypeptide(L)'
;MHRNIDQRRTGTWLARILTLLVIAAAWPAAHADGVNKLLFLVIEKDEVIASNTLSGRFDPLELHAKERIEDYKVANAVAVVVTNQRYAAYAVPSSSWLSVRLLAQEKTESIQVEDYSATVVSNRRILNFYGRSGAWSETRRR
;
A
#
# COMPACT_ATOMS: atom_id res chain seq x y z
N MET A 1 12.12 -89.34 17.97
CA MET A 1 11.04 -90.22 17.49
C MET A 1 9.97 -89.32 16.88
N HIS A 2 9.80 -89.33 15.54
CA HIS A 2 8.75 -88.66 14.72
C HIS A 2 8.67 -87.12 14.79
N ARG A 3 8.43 -86.31 13.75
CA ARG A 3 8.21 -86.38 12.29
C ARG A 3 8.36 -84.90 11.85
N ASN A 4 9.19 -84.60 10.86
CA ASN A 4 8.85 -84.44 9.44
C ASN A 4 8.36 -83.03 9.06
N ILE A 5 9.01 -82.52 8.02
CA ILE A 5 8.92 -81.19 7.42
C ILE A 5 7.76 -81.16 6.41
N ASP A 6 7.26 -79.94 6.18
CA ASP A 6 6.47 -79.46 5.04
C ASP A 6 4.97 -79.80 5.03
N GLN A 7 4.13 -78.77 4.88
CA GLN A 7 3.50 -78.54 3.58
C GLN A 7 2.61 -77.28 3.52
N ARG A 8 2.93 -76.45 2.52
CA ARG A 8 2.04 -75.77 1.56
C ARG A 8 1.19 -74.56 1.99
N ARG A 9 1.55 -73.43 1.37
CA ARG A 9 0.76 -72.53 0.50
C ARG A 9 -0.72 -72.32 0.88
N THR A 10 -1.13 -71.07 1.05
CA THR A 10 -2.28 -70.44 0.35
C THR A 10 -2.50 -69.00 0.79
N GLY A 11 -2.83 -68.12 -0.17
CA GLY A 11 -3.38 -66.78 0.05
C GLY A 11 -2.35 -65.74 0.51
N THR A 12 -2.27 -64.53 -0.02
CA THR A 12 -3.22 -63.77 -0.81
C THR A 12 -2.43 -62.61 -1.40
N TRP A 13 -2.56 -62.43 -2.72
CA TRP A 13 -2.14 -61.23 -3.42
C TRP A 13 -3.02 -60.04 -2.99
N LEU A 14 -2.43 -58.85 -3.07
CA LEU A 14 -3.11 -57.55 -3.15
C LEU A 14 -3.80 -57.02 -1.88
N ALA A 15 -3.14 -56.09 -1.20
CA ALA A 15 -3.72 -54.76 -0.97
C ALA A 15 -2.61 -53.81 -0.52
N ARG A 16 -2.03 -53.10 -1.50
CA ARG A 16 -1.32 -51.84 -1.26
C ARG A 16 -2.36 -50.83 -0.80
N ILE A 17 -2.37 -50.47 0.48
CA ILE A 17 -3.06 -49.26 0.94
C ILE A 17 -1.97 -48.27 1.32
N LEU A 18 -1.55 -47.50 0.32
CA LEU A 18 -0.78 -46.28 0.51
C LEU A 18 -1.76 -45.26 1.11
N THR A 19 -1.71 -45.08 2.43
CA THR A 19 -2.41 -43.97 3.08
C THR A 19 -1.68 -42.69 2.69
N LEU A 20 -2.11 -42.04 1.61
CA LEU A 20 -1.75 -40.65 1.32
C LEU A 20 -2.38 -39.78 2.40
N LEU A 21 -1.60 -39.51 3.44
CA LEU A 21 -1.89 -38.49 4.43
C LEU A 21 -1.78 -37.15 3.69
N VAL A 22 -2.91 -36.66 3.17
CA VAL A 22 -3.03 -35.27 2.71
C VAL A 22 -2.88 -34.41 3.96
N ILE A 23 -1.64 -34.08 4.30
CA ILE A 23 -1.36 -32.91 5.12
C ILE A 23 -1.85 -31.76 4.24
N ALA A 24 -3.08 -31.34 4.45
CA ALA A 24 -3.52 -30.02 4.04
C ALA A 24 -2.51 -29.09 4.69
N ALA A 25 -1.53 -28.64 3.90
CA ALA A 25 -0.72 -27.49 4.26
C ALA A 25 -1.74 -26.39 4.48
N ALA A 26 -2.08 -26.15 5.75
CA ALA A 26 -2.57 -24.87 6.18
C ALA A 26 -1.44 -23.92 5.81
N TRP A 27 -1.45 -23.46 4.55
CA TRP A 27 -0.77 -22.23 4.20
C TRP A 27 -1.27 -21.25 5.23
N PRO A 28 -0.41 -20.72 6.12
CA PRO A 28 -0.82 -19.53 6.83
C PRO A 28 -1.19 -18.56 5.72
N ALA A 29 -2.47 -18.25 5.58
CA ALA A 29 -2.85 -17.03 4.91
C ALA A 29 -2.06 -15.98 5.68
N ALA A 30 -1.03 -15.42 5.06
CA ALA A 30 -0.34 -14.29 5.61
C ALA A 30 -1.46 -13.28 5.84
N HIS A 31 -1.89 -13.09 7.09
CA HIS A 31 -2.63 -11.90 7.44
C HIS A 31 -1.65 -10.79 7.09
N ALA A 32 -1.91 -10.12 5.96
CA ALA A 32 -1.38 -8.80 5.78
C ALA A 32 -1.91 -8.04 7.00
N ASP A 33 -1.04 -7.78 7.98
CA ASP A 33 -1.36 -6.87 9.08
C ASP A 33 -1.75 -5.55 8.42
N GLY A 34 -3.05 -5.36 8.24
CA GLY A 34 -3.58 -4.23 7.49
C GLY A 34 -3.13 -2.96 8.19
N VAL A 35 -2.51 -2.04 7.46
CA VAL A 35 -2.18 -0.74 8.03
C VAL A 35 -3.49 -0.05 8.38
N ASN A 36 -3.65 0.34 9.65
CA ASN A 36 -4.83 1.06 10.09
C ASN A 36 -5.06 2.32 9.24
N LYS A 37 -6.31 2.59 8.87
CA LYS A 37 -6.68 3.85 8.22
C LYS A 37 -6.57 4.98 9.26
N LEU A 38 -5.52 5.79 9.15
CA LEU A 38 -5.18 6.85 10.10
C LEU A 38 -5.40 8.27 9.56
N LEU A 39 -5.67 8.40 8.26
CA LEU A 39 -5.78 9.68 7.58
C LEU A 39 -7.05 9.79 6.74
N PHE A 40 -7.74 10.90 6.93
CA PHE A 40 -8.86 11.34 6.10
C PHE A 40 -8.60 12.77 5.62
N LEU A 41 -9.17 13.14 4.48
CA LEU A 41 -9.17 14.51 3.99
C LEU A 41 -10.60 15.06 4.00
N VAL A 42 -10.73 16.31 4.44
CA VAL A 42 -11.92 17.13 4.22
C VAL A 42 -11.54 18.21 3.23
N ILE A 43 -12.33 18.35 2.16
CA ILE A 43 -12.08 19.33 1.09
C ILE A 43 -13.04 20.49 1.29
N GLU A 44 -12.48 21.66 1.53
CA GLU A 44 -13.21 22.91 1.65
C GLU A 44 -12.91 23.81 0.45
N LYS A 45 -13.49 25.01 0.42
CA LYS A 45 -13.37 25.93 -0.71
C LYS A 45 -11.94 26.44 -0.90
N ASP A 46 -11.26 26.75 0.20
CA ASP A 46 -9.97 27.43 0.26
C ASP A 46 -8.90 26.65 1.03
N GLU A 47 -9.22 25.44 1.49
CA GLU A 47 -8.27 24.58 2.18
C GLU A 47 -8.58 23.09 2.00
N VAL A 48 -7.57 22.27 2.29
CA VAL A 48 -7.72 20.82 2.49
C VAL A 48 -7.28 20.47 3.89
N ILE A 49 -8.16 19.86 4.69
CA ILE A 49 -7.88 19.53 6.07
C ILE A 49 -7.49 18.05 6.17
N ALA A 50 -6.27 17.77 6.63
CA ALA A 50 -5.85 16.42 7.01
C ALA A 50 -6.32 16.11 8.43
N SER A 51 -7.23 15.13 8.56
CA SER A 51 -7.67 14.58 9.83
C SER A 51 -6.79 13.40 10.19
N ASN A 52 -5.84 13.61 11.10
CA ASN A 52 -4.91 12.60 11.60
C ASN A 52 -5.48 11.93 12.85
N THR A 53 -6.03 10.72 12.68
CA THR A 53 -6.69 10.01 13.79
C THR A 53 -5.71 9.38 14.78
N LEU A 54 -4.42 9.26 14.42
CA LEU A 54 -3.39 8.79 15.34
C LEU A 54 -3.11 9.82 16.43
N SER A 55 -3.02 11.10 16.06
CA SER A 55 -2.76 12.20 16.98
C SER A 55 -4.02 12.94 17.43
N GLY A 56 -5.16 12.71 16.76
CA GLY A 56 -6.40 13.47 16.97
C GLY A 56 -6.34 14.91 16.44
N ARG A 57 -5.36 15.23 15.59
CA ARG A 57 -5.13 16.58 15.06
C ARG A 57 -5.79 16.77 13.69
N PHE A 58 -6.14 18.03 13.42
CA PHE A 58 -6.52 18.51 12.11
C PHE A 58 -5.43 19.47 11.63
N ASP A 59 -4.89 19.22 10.44
CA ASP A 59 -3.82 20.02 9.85
C ASP A 59 -4.30 20.59 8.50
N PRO A 60 -4.52 21.90 8.37
CA PRO A 60 -4.97 22.51 7.12
C PRO A 60 -3.82 22.68 6.12
N LEU A 61 -4.15 22.51 4.84
CA LEU A 61 -3.38 22.94 3.69
C LEU A 61 -4.14 24.11 3.04
N GLU A 62 -3.72 25.33 3.36
CA GLU A 62 -4.30 26.53 2.77
C GLU A 62 -3.99 26.63 1.26
N LEU A 63 -5.00 26.92 0.46
CA LEU A 63 -4.85 27.21 -0.96
C LEU A 63 -4.53 28.70 -1.15
N HIS A 64 -3.53 29.00 -1.96
CA HIS A 64 -3.20 30.36 -2.32
C HIS A 64 -4.23 30.99 -3.26
N ALA A 65 -4.12 32.30 -3.49
CA ALA A 65 -4.95 32.99 -4.44
C ALA A 65 -4.87 32.33 -5.84
N LYS A 66 -6.04 32.02 -6.41
CA LYS A 66 -6.20 31.32 -7.70
C LYS A 66 -5.59 29.90 -7.74
N GLU A 67 -5.21 29.37 -6.58
CA GLU A 67 -4.90 27.96 -6.44
C GLU A 67 -6.22 27.18 -6.39
N ARG A 68 -6.29 26.08 -7.14
CA ARG A 68 -7.43 25.18 -7.19
C ARG A 68 -6.93 23.75 -7.17
N ILE A 69 -7.67 22.89 -6.51
CA ILE A 69 -7.43 21.44 -6.50
C ILE A 69 -7.81 20.88 -7.87
N GLU A 70 -6.91 20.08 -8.44
CA GLU A 70 -7.12 19.38 -9.70
C GLU A 70 -7.36 17.88 -9.48
N ASP A 71 -6.73 17.27 -8.48
CA ASP A 71 -6.96 15.88 -8.06
C ASP A 71 -6.46 15.67 -6.62
N TYR A 72 -6.87 14.59 -5.96
CA TYR A 72 -6.32 14.16 -4.69
C TYR A 72 -6.49 12.65 -4.47
N LYS A 73 -5.58 12.04 -3.71
CA LYS A 73 -5.62 10.64 -3.30
C LYS A 73 -5.20 10.48 -1.84
N VAL A 74 -5.80 9.50 -1.16
CA VAL A 74 -5.57 9.24 0.27
C VAL A 74 -5.41 7.75 0.52
N ALA A 75 -4.30 7.34 1.13
CA ALA A 75 -4.07 5.99 1.62
C ALA A 75 -4.17 5.95 3.16
N ASN A 76 -3.60 4.92 3.79
CA ASN A 76 -3.76 4.70 5.23
C ASN A 76 -3.12 5.80 6.07
N ALA A 77 -1.92 6.25 5.71
CA ALA A 77 -1.15 7.23 6.48
C ALA A 77 -0.52 8.34 5.63
N VAL A 78 -0.88 8.42 4.35
CA VAL A 78 -0.39 9.43 3.40
C VAL A 78 -1.52 9.95 2.51
N ALA A 79 -1.44 11.22 2.15
CA ALA A 79 -2.29 11.80 1.11
C ALA A 79 -1.47 12.64 0.15
N VAL A 80 -1.96 12.77 -1.08
CA VAL A 80 -1.45 13.72 -2.08
C VAL A 80 -2.62 14.56 -2.58
N VAL A 81 -2.41 15.87 -2.60
CA VAL A 81 -3.27 16.87 -3.23
C VAL A 81 -2.50 17.47 -4.39
N VAL A 82 -3.11 17.47 -5.56
CA VAL A 82 -2.59 18.12 -6.76
C VAL A 82 -3.37 19.40 -6.97
N THR A 83 -2.66 20.52 -7.08
CA THR A 83 -3.25 21.80 -7.44
C THR A 83 -2.67 22.27 -8.76
N ASN A 84 -3.27 23.30 -9.34
CA ASN A 84 -2.72 24.00 -10.50
C ASN A 84 -1.40 24.75 -10.21
N GLN A 85 -0.84 24.67 -9.00
CA GLN A 85 0.39 25.35 -8.60
C GLN A 85 1.44 24.42 -7.98
N ARG A 86 1.04 23.33 -7.31
CA ARG A 86 1.96 22.43 -6.59
C ARG A 86 1.39 21.03 -6.39
N TYR A 87 2.29 20.10 -6.10
CA TYR A 87 1.96 18.87 -5.42
C TYR A 87 2.16 19.08 -3.91
N ALA A 88 1.18 18.71 -3.10
CA ALA A 88 1.27 18.72 -1.65
C ALA A 88 0.98 17.33 -1.10
N ALA A 89 1.83 16.82 -0.21
CA ALA A 89 1.61 15.55 0.46
C ALA A 89 1.53 15.72 1.97
N TYR A 90 0.64 14.97 2.60
CA TYR A 90 0.56 14.87 4.06
C TYR A 90 1.04 13.50 4.50
N ALA A 91 1.77 13.45 5.61
CA ALA A 91 2.14 12.19 6.25
C ALA A 91 1.74 12.19 7.72
N VAL A 92 1.04 11.14 8.14
CA VAL A 92 0.63 10.94 9.54
C VAL A 92 1.82 10.93 10.52
N PRO A 93 2.95 10.23 10.24
CA PRO A 93 4.08 10.21 11.16
C PRO A 93 4.71 11.58 11.44
N SER A 94 4.82 12.45 10.43
CA SER A 94 5.36 13.80 10.60
C SER A 94 4.29 14.85 10.92
N SER A 95 3.01 14.48 10.82
CA SER A 95 1.85 15.35 10.98
C SER A 95 1.97 16.68 10.22
N SER A 96 2.50 16.62 9.00
CA SER A 96 2.90 17.82 8.25
C SER A 96 2.56 17.71 6.77
N TRP A 97 2.16 18.85 6.20
CA TRP A 97 2.06 19.06 4.75
C TRP A 97 3.41 19.44 4.16
N LEU A 98 3.79 18.80 3.06
CA LEU A 98 5.05 19.04 2.36
C LEU A 98 4.79 19.19 0.87
N SER A 99 5.24 20.32 0.32
CA SER A 99 4.88 20.73 -1.03
C SER A 99 6.10 20.86 -1.96
N VAL A 100 5.87 20.56 -3.24
CA VAL A 100 6.80 20.82 -4.34
C VAL A 100 6.05 21.54 -5.46
N ARG A 101 6.62 22.62 -5.99
CA ARG A 101 5.98 23.43 -7.04
C ARG A 101 5.90 22.65 -8.36
N LEU A 102 4.83 22.91 -9.12
CA LEU A 102 4.76 22.47 -10.51
C LEU A 102 5.81 23.18 -11.37
N LEU A 103 6.34 22.46 -12.34
CA LEU A 103 7.14 23.05 -13.41
C LEU A 103 6.21 23.70 -14.46
N ALA A 104 6.76 24.61 -15.26
CA ALA A 104 5.99 25.27 -16.31
C ALA A 104 5.37 24.25 -17.28
N GLN A 105 4.06 24.28 -17.48
CA GLN A 105 3.30 23.34 -18.34
C GLN A 105 3.40 21.87 -17.91
N GLU A 106 3.76 21.61 -16.66
CA GLU A 106 3.65 20.28 -16.07
C GLU A 106 2.17 19.88 -15.96
N LYS A 107 1.85 18.65 -16.37
CA LYS A 107 0.53 18.05 -16.29
C LYS A 107 0.65 16.70 -15.61
N THR A 108 -0.19 16.48 -14.61
CA THR A 108 -0.28 15.21 -13.90
C THR A 108 -0.94 14.17 -14.80
N GLU A 109 -0.30 13.01 -14.92
CA GLU A 109 -0.79 11.87 -15.70
C GLU A 109 -1.38 10.80 -14.81
N SER A 110 -0.78 10.54 -13.65
CA SER A 110 -1.32 9.59 -12.67
C SER A 110 -0.80 9.82 -11.25
N ILE A 111 -1.58 9.35 -10.27
CA ILE A 111 -1.25 9.40 -8.85
C ILE A 111 -1.53 8.01 -8.27
N GLN A 112 -0.56 7.48 -7.54
CA GLN A 112 -0.70 6.26 -6.75
C GLN A 112 -0.36 6.58 -5.30
N VAL A 113 -1.14 6.06 -4.37
CA VAL A 113 -0.91 6.18 -2.94
C VAL A 113 -1.10 4.82 -2.32
N GLU A 114 -0.18 4.41 -1.45
CA GLU A 114 -0.24 3.13 -0.78
C GLU A 114 0.45 3.24 0.59
N ASP A 115 -0.27 2.85 1.65
CA ASP A 115 0.16 2.93 3.04
C ASP A 115 0.80 4.26 3.47
N TYR A 116 2.13 4.36 3.32
CA TYR A 116 2.98 5.49 3.71
C TYR A 116 3.67 6.18 2.53
N SER A 117 3.40 5.76 1.30
CA SER A 117 4.11 6.22 0.11
C SER A 117 3.15 6.71 -0.96
N ALA A 118 3.61 7.67 -1.76
CA ALA A 118 2.90 8.13 -2.93
C ALA A 118 3.83 8.32 -4.11
N THR A 119 3.30 8.05 -5.30
CA THR A 119 3.98 8.27 -6.57
C THR A 119 3.10 9.14 -7.45
N VAL A 120 3.66 10.22 -7.97
CA VAL A 120 3.01 11.09 -8.96
C VAL A 120 3.80 11.01 -10.24
N VAL A 121 3.12 10.70 -11.34
CA VAL A 121 3.70 10.73 -12.69
C VAL A 121 3.13 11.93 -13.42
N SER A 122 4.00 12.78 -13.95
CA SER A 122 3.65 13.92 -14.80
C SER A 122 4.29 13.77 -16.18
N ASN A 123 3.91 14.64 -17.11
CA ASN A 123 4.59 14.75 -18.41
C ASN A 123 6.04 15.26 -18.32
N ARG A 124 6.54 15.65 -17.13
CA ARG A 124 7.91 16.18 -16.93
C ARG A 124 8.79 15.26 -16.09
N ARG A 125 8.23 14.65 -15.05
CA ARG A 125 8.99 13.92 -14.03
C ARG A 125 8.12 12.89 -13.32
N ILE A 126 8.79 12.01 -12.62
CA ILE A 126 8.18 11.10 -11.66
C ILE A 126 8.61 11.59 -10.28
N LEU A 127 7.65 11.77 -9.38
CA LEU A 127 7.90 12.18 -8.01
C LEU A 127 7.46 11.06 -7.06
N ASN A 128 8.30 10.76 -6.07
CA ASN A 128 7.98 9.85 -4.98
C ASN A 128 7.99 10.62 -3.67
N PHE A 129 6.93 10.44 -2.88
CA PHE A 129 6.86 10.92 -1.51
C PHE A 129 6.89 9.74 -0.55
N TYR A 130 7.80 9.78 0.42
CA TYR A 130 7.86 8.80 1.49
C TYR A 130 7.48 9.44 2.82
N GLY A 131 6.32 9.08 3.35
CA GLY A 131 5.71 9.72 4.51
C GLY A 131 6.48 9.51 5.82
N ARG A 132 7.26 8.43 5.96
CA ARG A 132 8.07 8.23 7.19
C ARG A 132 9.24 9.20 7.28
N SER A 133 9.87 9.52 6.17
CA SER A 133 10.94 10.54 6.14
C SER A 133 10.41 11.94 5.89
N GLY A 134 9.17 12.08 5.41
CA GLY A 134 8.61 13.37 4.99
C GLY A 134 9.44 13.98 3.87
N ALA A 135 9.78 13.21 2.84
CA ALA A 135 10.65 13.69 1.77
C ALA A 135 10.08 13.38 0.39
N TRP A 136 10.22 14.37 -0.49
CA TRP A 136 10.04 14.21 -1.93
C TRP A 136 11.38 13.83 -2.58
N SER A 137 11.33 12.91 -3.52
CA SER A 137 12.40 12.61 -4.46
C SER A 137 11.83 12.62 -5.87
N GLU A 138 12.66 12.95 -6.86
CA GLU A 138 12.20 13.05 -8.23
C GLU A 138 13.23 12.54 -9.24
N THR A 139 12.73 12.14 -10.39
CA THR A 139 13.55 11.84 -11.56
C THR A 139 12.86 12.31 -12.83
N ARG A 140 13.65 12.67 -13.84
CA ARG A 140 13.13 13.06 -15.16
C ARG A 140 12.62 11.85 -15.92
N ARG A 141 11.58 12.06 -16.73
CA ARG A 141 11.18 11.07 -17.74
C ARG A 141 12.16 11.09 -18.91
N ARG A 142 12.40 9.91 -19.49
CA ARG A 142 13.25 9.73 -20.67
C ARG A 142 12.44 9.94 -21.94
#